data_AF-A0A6I1GMK5-F1
#
_entry.id   AF-A0A6I1GMK5-F1
#
_cell.length_a   1.000
_cell.length_b   1.000
_cell.length_c   1.000
_cell.angle_alpha   90.00
_cell.angle_beta   90.00
_cell.angle_gamma   90.00
#
_symmetry.space_group_name_H-M   'P 1'
#
loop_
_entity.id
_entity.type
_entity.pdbx_description
1 polymer ?
#
loop_
_entity_poly.entity_id
_entity_poly.type
_entity_poly.pdbx_seq_one_letter_code
_entity_poly.pdbx_strand_id
1 'polypeptide(L)'
;MRYQDFLPAPWEELENGLPTDEQAALERVVGSRIAYEDLTDDDVARDGAQSFPRSLRARWAMGHRWVRLRNRDTGDEFVLRLQFKGDGTREAYVSAVISPFQNGRETTGAQLRALPVSAIGAAYTKREIGNAVALNRALVLGNAIDEDPLKPLPNGRVTDQAFLAKVGRQYDAMEERHAGEDVGAMMAELNGVAPSTARKWLTAARKALFLMPVAAGRKRG
;
A
#
# COMPACT_ATOMS: atom_id res chain seq x y z
N MET A 1 5.44 -11.73 -4.44
CA MET A 1 4.56 -11.01 -5.38
C MET A 1 5.40 -10.07 -6.23
N ARG A 2 5.44 -10.21 -7.56
CA ARG A 2 6.18 -9.26 -8.41
C ARG A 2 5.51 -7.87 -8.28
N TYR A 3 6.31 -6.81 -8.30
CA TYR A 3 5.85 -5.42 -8.13
C TYR A 3 4.74 -4.99 -9.11
N GLN A 4 4.53 -5.75 -10.19
CA GLN A 4 3.64 -5.44 -11.31
C GLN A 4 2.20 -5.99 -11.20
N ASP A 5 1.89 -6.89 -10.26
CA ASP A 5 0.60 -7.64 -10.26
C ASP A 5 -0.47 -7.11 -9.28
N PHE A 6 -0.35 -5.87 -8.78
CA PHE A 6 -1.33 -5.32 -7.82
C PHE A 6 -2.50 -4.58 -8.49
N LEU A 7 -2.35 -4.16 -9.75
CA LEU A 7 -3.38 -3.47 -10.51
C LEU A 7 -4.38 -4.46 -11.14
N PRO A 8 -5.63 -4.04 -11.40
CA PRO A 8 -6.58 -4.87 -12.12
C PRO A 8 -6.06 -5.16 -13.53
N ALA A 9 -6.10 -6.42 -13.97
CA ALA A 9 -5.80 -6.75 -15.36
C ALA A 9 -6.73 -5.97 -16.32
N PRO A 10 -6.24 -5.51 -17.49
CA PRO A 10 -4.90 -5.68 -18.06
C PRO A 10 -3.93 -4.53 -17.75
N TRP A 11 -4.18 -3.76 -16.68
CA TRP A 11 -3.45 -2.53 -16.39
C TRP A 11 -2.11 -2.81 -15.70
N GLU A 12 -1.10 -2.03 -16.08
CA GLU A 12 0.19 -1.99 -15.41
C GLU A 12 0.62 -0.56 -15.13
N GLU A 13 1.36 -0.36 -14.03
CA GLU A 13 2.06 0.89 -13.76
C GLU A 13 3.33 0.87 -14.60
N LEU A 14 3.49 1.85 -15.47
CA LEU A 14 4.76 2.10 -16.11
C LEU A 14 5.67 2.64 -15.00
N GLU A 15 6.56 1.79 -14.48
CA GLU A 15 7.64 2.25 -13.61
C GLU A 15 8.33 3.41 -14.33
N ASN A 16 8.62 4.48 -13.59
CA ASN A 16 9.34 5.66 -14.08
C ASN A 16 10.78 5.27 -14.47
N GLY A 17 10.93 4.51 -15.54
CA GLY A 17 12.12 4.42 -16.37
C GLY A 17 12.02 5.40 -17.54
N LEU A 18 11.34 6.55 -17.34
CA LEU A 18 11.51 7.68 -18.26
C LEU A 18 13.01 7.93 -18.38
N PRO A 19 13.58 8.02 -19.59
CA PRO A 19 14.94 8.50 -19.77
C PRO A 19 15.13 9.79 -18.95
N THR A 20 16.30 9.98 -18.36
CA THR A 20 16.60 11.09 -17.44
C THR A 20 16.15 12.46 -18.00
N ASP A 21 16.21 12.60 -19.31
CA ASP A 21 15.88 13.78 -20.10
C ASP A 21 14.35 14.09 -20.08
N GLU A 22 13.52 13.05 -20.14
CA GLU A 22 12.06 13.13 -20.06
C GLU A 22 11.59 13.29 -18.60
N GLN A 23 12.31 12.69 -17.65
CA GLN A 23 12.18 13.00 -16.22
C GLN A 23 12.41 14.50 -15.98
N ALA A 24 13.50 15.06 -16.49
CA ALA A 24 13.83 16.48 -16.36
C ALA A 24 12.82 17.40 -17.07
N ALA A 25 12.15 16.93 -18.13
CA ALA A 25 11.10 17.66 -18.83
C ALA A 25 9.78 17.66 -18.04
N LEU A 26 9.38 16.50 -17.49
CA LEU A 26 8.24 16.39 -16.57
C LEU A 26 8.48 17.21 -15.30
N GLU A 27 9.72 17.20 -14.77
CA GLU A 27 10.16 18.01 -13.63
C GLU A 27 10.09 19.51 -13.90
N ARG A 28 10.42 19.95 -15.12
CA ARG A 28 10.30 21.37 -15.53
C ARG A 28 8.85 21.83 -15.70
N VAL A 29 7.93 20.95 -16.09
CA VAL A 29 6.52 21.27 -16.33
C VAL A 29 5.65 21.11 -15.07
N VAL A 30 5.98 20.12 -14.22
CA VAL A 30 5.17 19.74 -13.04
C VAL A 30 5.81 20.16 -11.72
N GLY A 31 7.12 20.41 -11.69
CA GLY A 31 7.81 20.99 -10.54
C GLY A 31 8.04 20.06 -9.35
N SER A 32 8.76 18.94 -9.52
CA SER A 32 9.86 18.45 -8.63
C SER A 32 9.97 16.93 -8.39
N ARG A 33 11.21 16.52 -8.10
CA ARG A 33 11.64 15.38 -7.27
C ARG A 33 11.68 15.82 -5.79
N ILE A 34 11.28 14.94 -4.86
CA ILE A 34 11.30 15.21 -3.40
C ILE A 34 12.75 15.24 -2.89
N ALA A 35 13.16 16.30 -2.19
CA ALA A 35 14.48 16.41 -1.57
C ALA A 35 14.44 16.02 -0.09
N TYR A 36 15.60 15.66 0.50
CA TYR A 36 15.72 15.32 1.93
C TYR A 36 15.33 16.49 2.83
N GLU A 37 15.60 17.73 2.41
CA GLU A 37 15.22 18.97 3.09
C GLU A 37 13.70 19.19 3.18
N ASP A 38 12.92 18.52 2.32
CA ASP A 38 11.45 18.50 2.41
C ASP A 38 10.93 17.54 3.50
N LEU A 39 11.82 16.78 4.16
CA LEU A 39 11.50 15.63 5.03
C LEU A 39 12.09 15.68 6.46
N THR A 40 12.81 16.73 6.88
CA THR A 40 13.52 16.78 8.19
C THR A 40 12.78 17.46 9.36
N ASP A 41 13.12 17.06 10.60
CA ASP A 41 12.32 17.08 11.85
C ASP A 41 12.25 18.38 12.71
N ASP A 42 12.91 19.50 12.38
CA ASP A 42 13.14 20.57 13.38
C ASP A 42 12.01 21.61 13.56
N ASP A 43 10.75 21.23 13.82
CA ASP A 43 9.69 22.15 14.29
C ASP A 43 8.58 21.33 14.96
N VAL A 44 8.96 20.68 16.05
CA VAL A 44 7.99 20.22 17.04
C VAL A 44 7.65 21.42 17.93
N ALA A 45 6.49 22.03 17.73
CA ALA A 45 5.85 22.81 18.78
C ALA A 45 4.31 22.86 18.70
N ARG A 46 3.70 22.09 19.62
CA ARG A 46 2.49 22.40 20.40
C ARG A 46 1.19 22.70 19.64
N ASP A 47 0.44 21.65 19.32
CA ASP A 47 -0.77 21.23 20.06
C ASP A 47 -1.37 20.02 19.33
N GLY A 48 -1.29 18.83 19.93
CA GLY A 48 -2.03 17.66 19.47
C GLY A 48 -1.59 17.03 18.14
N ALA A 49 -0.38 16.44 18.10
CA ALA A 49 -0.03 15.26 17.30
C ALA A 49 -0.47 15.18 15.81
N GLN A 50 -0.49 16.29 15.05
CA GLN A 50 -0.55 16.25 13.58
C GLN A 50 0.69 16.90 12.97
N SER A 51 1.48 16.08 12.27
CA SER A 51 2.59 16.54 11.43
C SER A 51 2.03 17.14 10.13
N PHE A 52 1.96 18.47 10.05
CA PHE A 52 1.63 19.19 8.83
C PHE A 52 2.90 19.38 7.98
N PRO A 53 2.86 19.10 6.66
CA PRO A 53 4.00 19.38 5.79
C PRO A 53 4.22 20.91 5.71
N ARG A 54 5.46 21.36 5.93
CA ARG A 54 5.80 22.80 6.10
C ARG A 54 5.63 23.66 4.85
N SER A 55 5.74 23.06 3.67
CA SER A 55 5.62 23.76 2.41
C SER A 55 4.41 23.27 1.63
N LEU A 56 3.82 24.14 0.81
CA LEU A 56 2.82 23.72 -0.19
C LEU A 56 3.37 22.59 -1.08
N ARG A 57 4.68 22.57 -1.30
CA ARG A 57 5.42 21.52 -2.03
C ARG A 57 5.44 20.18 -1.29
N ALA A 58 5.77 20.15 -0.01
CA ALA A 58 5.70 18.94 0.82
C ALA A 58 4.26 18.47 0.99
N ARG A 59 3.29 19.39 1.12
CA ARG A 59 1.85 19.06 1.07
C ARG A 59 1.44 18.43 -0.25
N TRP A 60 1.95 18.95 -1.37
CA TRP A 60 1.67 18.45 -2.71
C TRP A 60 2.31 17.06 -2.94
N ALA A 61 3.56 16.86 -2.52
CA ALA A 61 4.31 15.61 -2.63
C ALA A 61 3.83 14.51 -1.67
N MET A 62 3.39 14.89 -0.47
CA MET A 62 2.89 13.94 0.55
C MET A 62 1.40 13.63 0.40
N GLY A 63 0.63 14.53 -0.23
CA GLY A 63 -0.83 14.37 -0.39
C GLY A 63 -1.25 13.75 -1.72
N HIS A 64 -0.43 13.86 -2.76
CA HIS A 64 -0.78 13.45 -4.12
C HIS A 64 0.38 12.73 -4.82
N ARG A 65 0.06 11.73 -5.64
CA ARG A 65 1.03 10.99 -6.46
C ARG A 65 0.53 10.88 -7.89
N TRP A 66 1.37 11.23 -8.85
CA TRP A 66 1.09 10.95 -10.26
C TRP A 66 1.64 9.59 -10.64
N VAL A 67 0.83 8.79 -11.32
CA VAL A 67 1.21 7.46 -11.82
C VAL A 67 0.85 7.36 -13.29
N ARG A 68 1.74 6.77 -14.10
CA ARG A 68 1.47 6.47 -15.51
C ARG A 68 1.08 5.00 -15.61
N LEU A 69 -0.10 4.75 -16.16
CA LEU A 69 -0.60 3.41 -16.39
C LEU A 69 -0.69 3.13 -17.88
N ARG A 70 -0.49 1.86 -18.24
CA ARG A 70 -0.73 1.35 -19.59
C ARG A 70 -1.72 0.20 -19.53
N ASN A 71 -2.67 0.19 -20.46
CA ASN A 71 -3.47 -0.99 -20.74
C ASN A 71 -2.65 -1.92 -21.65
N ARG A 72 -2.33 -3.13 -21.19
CA ARG A 72 -1.51 -4.07 -21.98
C ARG A 72 -2.20 -4.57 -23.24
N ASP A 73 -3.52 -4.62 -23.26
CA ASP A 73 -4.29 -5.17 -24.38
C ASP A 73 -4.42 -4.14 -25.50
N THR A 74 -4.64 -2.86 -25.16
CA THR A 74 -4.89 -1.79 -26.13
C THR A 74 -3.67 -0.91 -26.40
N GLY A 75 -2.70 -0.90 -25.49
CA GLY A 75 -1.57 0.04 -25.50
C GLY A 75 -1.95 1.44 -25.03
N ASP A 76 -3.19 1.67 -24.59
CA ASP A 76 -3.63 3.00 -24.14
C ASP A 76 -2.91 3.41 -22.86
N GLU A 77 -2.43 4.65 -22.84
CA GLU A 77 -1.71 5.19 -21.69
C GLU A 77 -2.45 6.32 -20.99
N PHE A 78 -2.43 6.32 -19.67
CA PHE A 78 -3.06 7.35 -18.86
C PHE A 78 -2.14 7.78 -17.73
N VAL A 79 -2.17 9.06 -17.40
CA VAL A 79 -1.50 9.64 -16.24
C VAL A 79 -2.57 10.00 -15.21
N LEU A 80 -2.51 9.37 -14.05
CA LEU A 80 -3.53 9.49 -13.00
C LEU A 80 -2.96 10.24 -11.80
N ARG A 81 -3.75 11.17 -11.24
CA ARG A 81 -3.44 11.79 -9.94
C ARG A 81 -4.12 11.05 -8.82
N LEU A 82 -3.35 10.30 -8.06
CA LEU A 82 -3.77 9.74 -6.78
C LEU A 82 -3.77 10.84 -5.72
N GLN A 83 -4.80 10.88 -4.88
CA GLN A 83 -4.79 11.63 -3.62
C GLN A 83 -5.08 10.66 -2.48
N PHE A 84 -4.49 10.96 -1.33
CA PHE A 84 -4.66 10.15 -0.12
C PHE A 84 -5.55 10.88 0.87
N LYS A 85 -6.58 10.20 1.35
CA LYS A 85 -7.45 10.66 2.43
C LYS A 85 -7.06 9.95 3.73
N GLY A 86 -7.22 10.64 4.86
CA GLY A 86 -7.16 10.05 6.20
C GLY A 86 -5.91 10.42 7.00
N ASP A 87 -6.08 10.45 8.31
CA ASP A 87 -5.05 10.67 9.34
C ASP A 87 -4.35 9.37 9.78
N GLY A 88 -4.82 8.20 9.31
CA GLY A 88 -4.21 6.90 9.66
C GLY A 88 -4.37 5.76 8.65
N THR A 89 -5.49 5.71 7.91
CA THR A 89 -5.67 4.77 6.79
C THR A 89 -5.55 5.57 5.50
N ARG A 90 -4.37 5.57 4.87
CA ARG A 90 -4.11 6.29 3.62
C ARG A 90 -4.95 5.70 2.48
N GLU A 91 -6.21 6.11 2.38
CA GLU A 91 -7.10 5.68 1.31
C GLU A 91 -6.77 6.47 0.04
N ALA A 92 -6.37 5.75 -1.00
CA ALA A 92 -6.02 6.31 -2.29
C ALA A 92 -7.26 6.41 -3.18
N TYR A 93 -7.47 7.58 -3.77
CA TYR A 93 -8.47 7.76 -4.84
C TYR A 93 -7.87 8.51 -6.01
N VAL A 94 -8.36 8.21 -7.22
CA VAL A 94 -7.99 8.94 -8.43
C VAL A 94 -8.80 10.23 -8.49
N SER A 95 -8.12 11.36 -8.53
CA SER A 95 -8.73 12.70 -8.51
C SER A 95 -8.60 13.44 -9.83
N ALA A 96 -7.74 12.98 -10.73
CA ALA A 96 -7.58 13.50 -12.07
C ALA A 96 -7.05 12.39 -12.98
N VAL A 97 -7.48 12.44 -14.25
CA VAL A 97 -7.04 11.54 -15.32
C VAL A 97 -6.57 12.42 -16.47
N ILE A 98 -5.35 12.19 -16.93
CA ILE A 98 -4.77 12.80 -18.11
C ILE A 98 -4.54 11.68 -19.12
N SER A 99 -4.96 11.87 -20.37
CA SER A 99 -4.60 11.00 -21.48
C SER A 99 -3.51 11.73 -22.27
N PRO A 100 -2.21 11.52 -21.95
CA PRO A 100 -1.15 12.10 -22.78
C PRO A 100 -1.27 11.52 -24.19
N PHE A 101 -1.05 12.37 -25.20
CA PHE A 101 -1.21 12.06 -26.63
C PHE A 101 -0.89 10.59 -26.97
N GLN A 102 -1.91 9.85 -27.45
CA GLN A 102 -1.86 8.40 -27.72
C GLN A 102 -1.09 8.09 -29.02
N ASN A 103 0.15 8.57 -29.16
CA ASN A 103 1.01 8.37 -30.33
C ASN A 103 0.28 8.63 -31.68
N GLY A 104 -0.40 9.77 -31.79
CA GLY A 104 -1.13 10.16 -33.01
C GLY A 104 -2.57 9.66 -33.13
N ARG A 105 -3.11 8.97 -32.10
CA ARG A 105 -4.54 8.64 -32.01
C ARG A 105 -5.29 9.66 -31.15
N GLU A 106 -6.51 10.00 -31.57
CA GLU A 106 -7.42 10.79 -30.73
C GLU A 106 -7.89 9.97 -29.53
N THR A 107 -7.92 10.59 -28.35
CA THR A 107 -8.53 9.98 -27.17
C THR A 107 -10.04 10.07 -27.28
N THR A 108 -10.71 8.93 -27.25
CA THR A 108 -12.16 8.84 -27.30
C THR A 108 -12.79 8.85 -25.90
N GLY A 109 -14.02 9.33 -25.79
CA GLY A 109 -14.79 9.23 -24.55
C GLY A 109 -15.09 7.77 -24.13
N ALA A 110 -14.97 6.79 -25.04
CA ALA A 110 -15.10 5.38 -24.70
C ALA A 110 -13.90 4.87 -23.91
N GLN A 111 -12.68 5.26 -24.31
CA GLN A 111 -11.44 4.91 -23.60
C GLN A 111 -11.43 5.48 -22.17
N LEU A 112 -11.83 6.74 -21.99
CA LEU A 112 -11.91 7.36 -20.65
C LEU A 112 -12.91 6.63 -19.73
N ARG A 113 -14.02 6.14 -20.28
CA ARG A 113 -15.03 5.37 -19.52
C ARG A 113 -14.59 3.94 -19.22
N ALA A 114 -13.69 3.38 -20.02
CA ALA A 114 -13.16 2.03 -19.81
C ALA A 114 -12.12 1.96 -18.68
N LEU A 115 -11.56 3.10 -18.25
CA LEU A 115 -10.60 3.14 -17.16
C LEU A 115 -11.28 2.75 -15.83
N PRO A 116 -10.84 1.67 -15.14
CA PRO A 116 -11.47 1.19 -13.92
C PRO A 116 -10.98 1.99 -12.70
N VAL A 117 -11.29 3.29 -12.68
CA VAL A 117 -10.80 4.28 -11.70
C VAL A 117 -10.95 3.80 -10.24
N SER A 118 -12.12 3.26 -9.88
CA SER A 118 -12.37 2.77 -8.52
C SER A 118 -11.50 1.55 -8.17
N ALA A 119 -11.33 0.61 -9.10
CA ALA A 119 -10.48 -0.56 -8.87
C ALA A 119 -9.00 -0.19 -8.76
N ILE A 120 -8.55 0.80 -9.54
CA ILE A 120 -7.20 1.36 -9.45
C ILE A 120 -6.98 2.02 -8.08
N GLY A 121 -7.91 2.87 -7.62
CA GLY A 121 -7.83 3.48 -6.29
C GLY A 121 -7.78 2.45 -5.16
N ALA A 122 -8.62 1.40 -5.24
CA ALA A 122 -8.61 0.30 -4.28
C ALA A 122 -7.28 -0.49 -4.30
N ALA A 123 -6.72 -0.74 -5.49
CA ALA A 123 -5.42 -1.39 -5.65
C ALA A 123 -4.29 -0.58 -5.01
N TYR A 124 -4.22 0.73 -5.25
CA TYR A 124 -3.24 1.60 -4.59
C TYR A 124 -3.46 1.69 -3.07
N THR A 125 -4.71 1.78 -2.61
CA THR A 125 -5.01 1.74 -1.16
C THR A 125 -4.49 0.45 -0.53
N LYS A 126 -4.79 -0.70 -1.13
CA LYS A 126 -4.30 -2.00 -0.66
C LYS A 126 -2.78 -2.04 -0.60
N ARG A 127 -2.11 -1.51 -1.63
CA ARG A 127 -0.65 -1.44 -1.71
C ARG A 127 -0.06 -0.54 -0.63
N GLU A 128 -0.59 0.67 -0.42
CA GLU A 128 -0.10 1.59 0.61
C GLU A 128 -0.25 1.01 2.02
N ILE A 129 -1.41 0.41 2.33
CA ILE A 129 -1.63 -0.25 3.62
C ILE A 129 -0.67 -1.45 3.77
N GLY A 130 -0.48 -2.24 2.71
CA GLY A 130 0.48 -3.35 2.70
C GLY A 130 1.92 -2.88 2.96
N ASN A 131 2.35 -1.79 2.33
CA ASN A 131 3.65 -1.18 2.56
C ASN A 131 3.80 -0.70 4.01
N ALA A 132 2.77 -0.07 4.58
CA ALA A 132 2.79 0.36 5.98
C ALA A 132 2.90 -0.84 6.94
N VAL A 133 2.16 -1.93 6.68
CA VAL A 133 2.27 -3.18 7.45
C VAL A 133 3.68 -3.77 7.37
N ALA A 134 4.26 -3.83 6.18
CA ALA A 134 5.62 -4.34 5.98
C ALA A 134 6.67 -3.48 6.69
N LEU A 135 6.57 -2.15 6.58
CA LEU A 135 7.45 -1.20 7.25
C LEU A 135 7.35 -1.32 8.78
N ASN A 136 6.14 -1.34 9.33
CA ASN A 136 5.94 -1.48 10.77
C ASN A 136 6.55 -2.77 11.32
N ARG A 137 6.40 -3.88 10.61
CA ARG A 137 7.03 -5.15 10.98
C ARG A 137 8.56 -5.03 10.95
N ALA A 138 9.13 -4.45 9.90
CA ALA A 138 10.58 -4.28 9.78
C ALA A 138 11.15 -3.41 10.91
N LEU A 139 10.50 -2.30 11.25
CA LEU A 139 10.91 -1.41 12.34
C LEU A 139 10.86 -2.11 13.70
N VAL A 140 9.82 -2.89 13.97
CA VAL A 140 9.64 -3.56 15.27
C VAL A 140 10.53 -4.81 15.41
N LEU A 141 10.73 -5.56 14.32
CA LEU A 141 11.47 -6.82 14.37
C LEU A 141 12.98 -6.63 14.14
N GLY A 142 13.41 -5.57 13.46
CA GLY A 142 14.81 -5.42 13.04
C GLY A 142 15.30 -6.68 12.34
N ASN A 143 16.44 -7.23 12.77
CA ASN A 143 17.02 -8.44 12.20
C ASN A 143 16.15 -9.70 12.38
N ALA A 144 15.19 -9.70 13.32
CA ALA A 144 14.26 -10.82 13.48
C ALA A 144 13.25 -10.91 12.33
N ILE A 145 13.23 -9.93 11.41
CA ILE A 145 12.42 -9.97 10.18
C ILE A 145 12.87 -11.09 9.23
N ASP A 146 14.10 -11.59 9.35
CA ASP A 146 14.63 -12.64 8.47
C ASP A 146 14.42 -14.05 9.04
N GLU A 147 13.91 -14.16 10.28
CA GLU A 147 13.53 -15.45 10.86
C GLU A 147 12.44 -16.13 10.03
N ASP A 148 12.50 -17.46 9.91
CA ASP A 148 11.46 -18.25 9.28
C ASP A 148 10.09 -18.02 9.98
N PRO A 149 9.09 -17.45 9.27
CA PRO A 149 7.81 -17.10 9.87
C PRO A 149 6.95 -18.31 10.26
N LEU A 150 7.29 -19.52 9.79
CA LEU A 150 6.53 -20.74 10.10
C LEU A 150 7.09 -21.54 11.27
N LYS A 151 8.08 -21.00 11.98
CA LYS A 151 8.44 -21.53 13.30
C LYS A 151 7.32 -21.24 14.30
N PRO A 152 7.05 -22.14 15.26
CA PRO A 152 6.14 -21.84 16.36
C PRO A 152 6.51 -20.52 17.04
N LEU A 153 5.51 -19.69 17.25
CA LEU A 153 5.65 -18.38 17.87
C LEU A 153 6.12 -18.54 19.32
N PRO A 154 7.02 -17.68 19.81
CA PRO A 154 7.39 -17.68 21.21
C PRO A 154 6.18 -17.33 22.09
N ASN A 155 6.24 -17.69 23.37
CA ASN A 155 5.24 -17.23 24.34
C ASN A 155 5.21 -15.69 24.35
N GLY A 156 4.05 -15.13 24.04
CA GLY A 156 3.88 -13.68 23.92
C GLY A 156 2.50 -13.21 24.33
N ARG A 157 2.36 -11.89 24.51
CA ARG A 157 1.11 -11.23 24.90
C ARG A 157 0.59 -10.40 23.74
N VAL A 158 -0.72 -10.19 23.66
CA VAL A 158 -1.35 -9.31 22.65
C VAL A 158 -1.01 -7.83 22.81
N THR A 159 -0.29 -7.46 23.86
CA THR A 159 0.25 -6.11 24.08
C THR A 159 1.69 -5.97 23.59
N ASP A 160 2.35 -7.09 23.26
CA ASP A 160 3.72 -7.11 22.76
C ASP A 160 3.70 -6.94 21.23
N GLN A 161 4.24 -5.81 20.77
CA GLN A 161 4.29 -5.48 19.34
C GLN A 161 5.18 -6.43 18.55
N ALA A 162 6.32 -6.89 19.10
CA ALA A 162 7.20 -7.81 18.41
C ALA A 162 6.51 -9.17 18.22
N PHE A 163 5.80 -9.64 19.24
CA PHE A 163 4.95 -10.83 19.14
C PHE A 163 3.88 -10.67 18.05
N LEU A 164 3.13 -9.56 18.05
CA LEU A 164 2.09 -9.31 17.03
C LEU A 164 2.66 -9.15 15.61
N ALA A 165 3.86 -8.60 15.47
CA ALA A 165 4.56 -8.53 14.19
C ALA A 165 4.92 -9.94 13.67
N LYS A 166 5.39 -10.84 14.55
CA LYS A 166 5.63 -12.26 14.20
C LYS A 166 4.33 -12.99 13.83
N VAL A 167 3.24 -12.75 14.56
CA VAL A 167 1.89 -13.26 14.23
C VAL A 167 1.50 -12.85 12.80
N GLY A 168 1.68 -11.58 12.44
CA GLY A 168 1.36 -11.09 11.11
C GLY A 168 2.18 -11.76 10.00
N ARG A 169 3.48 -11.94 10.22
CA ARG A 169 4.35 -12.65 9.26
C ARG A 169 3.97 -14.11 9.08
N GLN A 170 3.64 -14.80 10.17
CA GLN A 170 3.22 -16.20 10.11
C GLN A 170 1.91 -16.36 9.34
N TYR A 171 0.94 -15.46 9.57
CA TYR A 171 -0.30 -15.44 8.82
C TYR A 171 -0.05 -15.32 7.31
N ASP A 172 0.75 -14.34 6.88
CA ASP A 172 1.00 -14.11 5.44
C ASP A 172 1.74 -15.29 4.81
N ALA A 173 2.70 -15.88 5.53
CA ALA A 173 3.42 -17.06 5.05
C ALA A 173 2.52 -18.31 4.93
N MET A 174 1.53 -18.46 5.81
CA MET A 174 0.54 -19.53 5.70
C MET A 174 -0.46 -19.27 4.58
N GLU A 175 -1.00 -18.06 4.47
CA GLU A 175 -1.93 -17.68 3.40
C GLU A 175 -1.29 -17.85 2.01
N GLU A 176 0.01 -17.56 1.88
CA GLU A 176 0.75 -17.79 0.62
C GLU A 176 0.85 -19.27 0.24
N ARG A 177 0.97 -20.18 1.23
CA ARG A 177 1.08 -21.63 1.00
C ARG A 177 -0.27 -22.34 0.90
N HIS A 178 -1.29 -21.79 1.55
CA HIS A 178 -2.59 -22.43 1.80
C HIS A 178 -3.74 -21.47 1.50
N ALA A 179 -3.68 -20.82 0.33
CA ALA A 179 -4.64 -19.81 -0.07
C ALA A 179 -6.09 -20.36 -0.04
N GLY A 180 -6.96 -19.70 0.72
CA GLY A 180 -8.37 -20.09 0.85
C GLY A 180 -8.69 -21.10 1.96
N GLU A 181 -7.70 -21.57 2.71
CA GLU A 181 -7.90 -22.41 3.91
C GLU A 181 -8.09 -21.56 5.18
N ASP A 182 -8.55 -22.15 6.29
CA ASP A 182 -8.67 -21.45 7.58
C ASP A 182 -7.29 -21.27 8.23
N VAL A 183 -6.59 -20.21 7.83
CA VAL A 183 -5.28 -19.82 8.37
C VAL A 183 -5.31 -19.65 9.90
N GLY A 184 -6.45 -19.22 10.46
CA GLY A 184 -6.59 -19.08 11.91
C GLY A 184 -6.53 -20.43 12.63
N ALA A 185 -7.13 -21.48 12.04
CA ALA A 185 -7.05 -22.83 12.56
C ALA A 185 -5.64 -23.41 12.42
N MET A 186 -5.00 -23.25 11.26
CA MET A 186 -3.63 -23.72 11.02
C MET A 186 -2.62 -23.06 11.96
N MET A 187 -2.76 -21.76 12.22
CA MET A 187 -1.94 -21.06 13.22
C MET A 187 -2.17 -21.60 14.63
N ALA A 188 -3.40 -21.92 15.00
CA ALA A 188 -3.67 -22.52 16.31
C ALA A 188 -2.98 -23.88 16.47
N GLU A 189 -3.07 -24.72 15.43
CA GLU A 189 -2.40 -26.03 15.41
C GLU A 189 -0.88 -25.90 15.48
N LEU A 190 -0.27 -25.10 14.60
CA LEU A 190 1.19 -24.91 14.56
C LEU A 190 1.76 -24.44 15.90
N ASN A 191 1.03 -23.55 16.60
CA ASN A 191 1.47 -22.96 17.84
C ASN A 191 1.00 -23.72 19.10
N GLY A 192 0.24 -24.81 18.95
CA GLY A 192 -0.30 -25.57 20.07
C GLY A 192 -1.24 -24.76 20.97
N VAL A 193 -2.01 -23.84 20.41
CA VAL A 193 -2.95 -22.97 21.16
C VAL A 193 -4.40 -23.18 20.73
N ALA A 194 -5.34 -22.76 21.58
CA ALA A 194 -6.75 -22.80 21.23
C ALA A 194 -7.05 -21.90 20.00
N PRO A 195 -7.97 -22.28 19.09
CA PRO A 195 -8.38 -21.46 17.94
C PRO A 195 -8.84 -20.05 18.31
N SER A 196 -9.52 -19.89 19.46
CA SER A 196 -9.94 -18.59 19.98
C SER A 196 -8.76 -17.67 20.31
N THR A 197 -7.66 -18.24 20.81
CA THR A 197 -6.41 -17.52 21.12
C THR A 197 -5.73 -17.04 19.85
N ALA A 198 -5.56 -17.91 18.85
CA ALA A 198 -4.99 -17.54 17.55
C ALA A 198 -5.81 -16.42 16.88
N ARG A 199 -7.15 -16.53 16.89
CA ARG A 199 -8.05 -15.47 16.39
C ARG A 199 -7.85 -14.15 17.13
N LYS A 200 -7.70 -14.17 18.45
CA LYS A 200 -7.42 -12.96 19.25
C LYS A 200 -6.09 -12.32 18.86
N TRP A 201 -5.05 -13.11 18.62
CA TRP A 201 -3.76 -12.61 18.13
C TRP A 201 -3.90 -11.94 16.77
N LEU A 202 -4.61 -12.56 15.82
CA LEU A 202 -4.86 -11.99 14.50
C LEU A 202 -5.64 -10.68 14.57
N THR A 203 -6.68 -10.60 15.40
CA THR A 203 -7.42 -9.34 15.61
C THR A 203 -6.52 -8.25 16.19
N ALA A 204 -5.67 -8.58 17.17
CA ALA A 204 -4.74 -7.62 17.76
C ALA A 204 -3.68 -7.16 16.75
N ALA A 205 -3.11 -8.07 15.96
CA ALA A 205 -2.15 -7.75 14.91
C ALA A 205 -2.74 -6.81 13.85
N ARG A 206 -4.00 -7.00 13.44
CA ARG A 206 -4.69 -6.07 12.52
C ARG A 206 -4.89 -4.69 13.11
N LYS A 207 -5.33 -4.61 14.37
CA LYS A 207 -5.52 -3.33 15.07
C LYS A 207 -4.20 -2.56 15.23
N ALA A 208 -3.10 -3.27 15.40
CA ALA A 208 -1.76 -2.71 15.51
C ALA A 208 -1.05 -2.50 14.17
N LEU A 209 -1.75 -2.68 13.03
CA LEU A 209 -1.21 -2.53 11.68
C LEU A 209 0.03 -3.42 11.41
N PHE A 210 0.04 -4.61 12.00
CA PHE A 210 0.98 -5.69 11.69
C PHE A 210 0.35 -6.78 10.82
N LEU A 211 -0.90 -6.61 10.41
CA LEU A 211 -1.57 -7.46 9.44
C LEU A 211 -2.58 -6.62 8.66
N MET A 212 -2.81 -6.97 7.39
CA MET A 212 -3.80 -6.27 6.57
C MET A 212 -5.17 -6.27 7.27
N PRO A 213 -5.87 -5.12 7.28
CA PRO A 213 -7.24 -5.09 7.76
C PRO A 213 -8.10 -6.00 6.88
N VAL A 214 -9.08 -6.66 7.49
CA VAL A 214 -10.07 -7.40 6.72
C VAL A 214 -10.82 -6.37 5.89
N ALA A 215 -11.02 -6.64 4.59
CA ALA A 215 -11.89 -5.80 3.77
C ALA A 215 -13.22 -5.63 4.51
N ALA A 216 -13.63 -4.38 4.79
CA ALA A 216 -14.93 -4.11 5.37
C ALA A 216 -15.97 -4.80 4.48
N GLY A 217 -16.65 -5.80 5.04
CA GLY A 217 -17.41 -6.75 4.24
C GLY A 217 -18.37 -6.03 3.29
N ARG A 218 -18.40 -6.50 2.03
CA ARG A 218 -19.63 -6.55 1.26
C ARG A 218 -20.69 -7.05 2.24
N LYS A 219 -21.65 -6.19 2.62
CA LYS A 219 -22.89 -6.65 3.23
C LYS A 219 -23.40 -7.73 2.28
N ARG A 220 -23.45 -8.99 2.75
CA ARG A 220 -24.29 -10.01 2.12
C ARG A 220 -25.71 -9.46 2.22
N GLY A 221 -26.18 -8.88 1.12
CA GLY A 221 -27.61 -8.71 0.87
C GLY A 221 -28.21 -10.06 0.53
#